data_AF-A0A9U5GYP7-F1
#
_entry.id   AF-A0A9U5GYP7-F1
#
_cell.length_a   1.000
_cell.length_b   1.000
_cell.length_c   1.000
_cell.angle_alpha   90.00
_cell.angle_beta   90.00
_cell.angle_gamma   90.00
#
_symmetry.space_group_name_H-M   'P 1'
#
loop_
_entity.id
_entity.type
_entity.pdbx_description
1 polymer ?
#
loop_
_entity_poly.entity_id
_entity_poly.type
_entity_poly.pdbx_seq_one_letter_code
_entity_poly.pdbx_strand_id
1 'polypeptide(L)'
;MASEYRYLIRGAVFTHSSRSVLLSSAWRISLFGFAIAVLAGPARAIDTGAPQHYITGSWVNVRSAPAPDAPVLGRLVVNTPVRLLGSRGDNGFCEVNYAPDKTGHVACRFIGDEPVWLTIVGAQFDQGGQPNPAYSAPKAFWLQPNVDRLLAAGKHFETTMLKPGEAATEQKTAQEAGRLGKIRRFAIPEFEAMKDRLKNGVTGSRADDPDGRFRPLASWKSIKQIAMRNPSASDLSPEGGSITELHSYWGWREVPVALIRALELPTVGNSHFRDAGQLLPPSVTTEVASWKFGIPYRAVVKGGPKWIQPGHYNDGYLFGAWDVGAVETTLVSDVRDHDLNRDGSLRSKPSRVPGGRFPDTDADGEDCKLGFAWGDAGAEVNRAVFGPAARPPTGNRLFHFFSRDDLPRDKASVVRGRSKFTAAGFVSAETLSFDLDGDGVADFLVWEGTGISQQDIHDPGSAQANYRIVFVNIAGEWRLFLVDEFLYGCGC
;
A
#
# COMPACT_ATOMS: atom_id res chain seq x y z
N MET A 1 30.09 37.97 3.70
CA MET A 1 30.70 37.06 4.69
C MET A 1 30.21 35.67 4.37
N ALA A 2 31.02 34.90 3.67
CA ALA A 2 30.72 33.56 3.18
C ALA A 2 31.32 32.54 4.17
N SER A 3 30.58 31.48 4.51
CA SER A 3 31.16 30.30 5.13
C SER A 3 30.77 29.06 4.33
N GLU A 4 31.76 28.54 3.60
CA GLU A 4 31.75 27.22 2.98
C GLU A 4 31.76 26.12 4.06
N TYR A 5 30.91 25.10 3.90
CA TYR A 5 31.07 23.82 4.60
C TYR A 5 31.50 22.76 3.58
N ARG A 6 32.76 22.30 3.68
CA ARG A 6 33.30 21.16 2.93
C ARG A 6 33.10 19.88 3.74
N TYR A 7 32.41 18.90 3.17
CA TYR A 7 32.37 17.53 3.69
C TYR A 7 33.57 16.71 3.15
N LEU A 8 34.32 16.11 4.08
CA LEU A 8 35.43 15.18 3.83
C LEU A 8 34.92 13.75 4.03
N ILE A 9 34.81 12.96 2.96
CA ILE A 9 34.53 11.53 3.03
C ILE A 9 35.85 10.77 2.92
N ARG A 10 36.26 10.09 4.01
CA ARG A 10 37.35 9.11 3.99
C ARG A 10 36.80 7.75 3.60
N GLY A 11 37.31 7.20 2.50
CA GLY A 11 37.03 5.83 2.07
C GLY A 11 37.76 4.80 2.94
N ALA A 12 37.03 3.77 3.38
CA ALA A 12 37.60 2.57 3.99
C ALA A 12 37.50 1.42 2.97
N VAL A 13 38.66 0.86 2.63
CA VAL A 13 38.83 -0.32 1.77
C VAL A 13 38.60 -1.57 2.62
N PHE A 14 37.61 -2.39 2.27
CA PHE A 14 37.45 -3.73 2.83
C PHE A 14 37.95 -4.78 1.83
N THR A 15 39.02 -5.48 2.18
CA THR A 15 39.53 -6.65 1.47
C THR A 15 38.76 -7.91 1.92
N HIS A 16 38.18 -8.64 0.96
CA HIS A 16 37.56 -9.95 1.18
C HIS A 16 38.63 -11.05 1.16
N SER A 17 38.71 -11.84 2.24
CA SER A 17 39.49 -13.08 2.33
C SER A 17 38.51 -14.25 2.42
N SER A 18 38.26 -14.91 1.30
CA SER A 18 37.44 -16.13 1.23
C SER A 18 38.31 -17.36 1.52
N ARG A 19 38.05 -18.05 2.63
CA ARG A 19 38.54 -19.42 2.86
C ARG A 19 37.41 -20.40 2.51
N SER A 20 37.68 -21.23 1.51
CA SER A 20 36.85 -22.34 1.06
C SER A 20 36.96 -23.51 2.03
N VAL A 21 35.84 -24.00 2.56
CA VAL A 21 35.73 -25.30 3.22
C VAL A 21 34.94 -26.22 2.31
N LEU A 22 35.60 -27.28 1.84
CA LEU A 22 35.01 -28.39 1.10
C LEU A 22 34.26 -29.30 2.08
N LEU A 23 32.95 -29.46 1.89
CA LEU A 23 32.20 -30.59 2.43
C LEU A 23 31.36 -31.20 1.30
N SER A 24 31.74 -32.43 0.96
CA SER A 24 31.10 -33.31 0.01
C SER A 24 29.86 -33.95 0.63
N SER A 25 28.70 -33.75 0.03
CA SER A 25 27.52 -34.58 0.28
C SER A 25 26.84 -34.88 -1.06
N ALA A 26 26.97 -36.14 -1.48
CA ALA A 26 26.37 -36.70 -2.67
C ALA A 26 24.85 -36.80 -2.50
N TRP A 27 24.10 -36.08 -3.34
CA TRP A 27 22.68 -36.28 -3.53
C TRP A 27 22.42 -36.75 -4.96
N ARG A 28 21.79 -37.92 -5.07
CA ARG A 28 21.29 -38.49 -6.32
C ARG A 28 20.07 -37.68 -6.76
N ILE A 29 20.23 -36.86 -7.80
CA ILE A 29 19.12 -36.21 -8.49
C ILE A 29 18.70 -37.12 -9.64
N SER A 30 17.49 -37.68 -9.54
CA SER A 30 16.80 -38.29 -10.67
C SER A 30 16.43 -37.20 -11.68
N LEU A 31 17.09 -37.19 -12.83
CA LEU A 31 16.73 -36.34 -13.97
C LEU A 31 15.40 -36.83 -14.57
N PHE A 32 14.32 -36.09 -14.33
CA PHE A 32 13.20 -36.04 -15.28
C PHE A 32 13.53 -34.98 -16.34
N GLY A 33 13.89 -35.45 -17.53
CA GLY A 33 14.17 -34.59 -18.67
C GLY A 33 12.87 -33.99 -19.23
N PHE A 34 12.61 -32.72 -18.91
CA PHE A 34 11.73 -31.87 -19.71
C PHE A 34 12.60 -31.14 -20.74
N ALA A 35 12.50 -31.57 -22.00
CA ALA A 35 13.07 -30.83 -23.12
C ALA A 35 12.26 -29.56 -23.35
N ILE A 36 12.72 -28.43 -22.80
CA ILE A 36 12.24 -27.10 -23.20
C ILE A 36 12.99 -26.74 -24.48
N ALA A 37 12.31 -26.87 -25.63
CA ALA A 37 12.78 -26.30 -26.89
C ALA A 37 12.66 -24.77 -26.81
N VAL A 38 13.73 -24.09 -26.38
CA VAL A 38 13.87 -22.65 -26.50
C VAL A 38 14.16 -22.34 -27.97
N LEU A 39 13.13 -21.91 -28.70
CA LEU A 39 13.29 -21.27 -30.01
C LEU A 39 13.92 -19.89 -29.80
N ALA A 40 15.25 -19.87 -29.66
CA ALA A 40 16.03 -18.64 -29.72
C ALA A 40 16.02 -18.14 -31.17
N GLY A 41 15.03 -17.31 -31.51
CA GLY A 41 15.08 -16.52 -32.73
C GLY A 41 16.31 -15.61 -32.72
N PRO A 42 16.96 -15.34 -33.87
CA PRO A 42 18.11 -14.44 -33.91
C PRO A 42 17.69 -13.05 -33.45
N ALA A 43 18.18 -12.64 -32.29
CA ALA A 43 18.13 -11.25 -31.86
C ALA A 43 18.96 -10.44 -32.87
N ARG A 44 18.28 -9.76 -33.80
CA ARG A 44 18.93 -8.79 -34.68
C ARG A 44 19.45 -7.67 -33.78
N ALA A 45 20.78 -7.53 -33.74
CA ALA A 45 21.44 -6.37 -33.16
C ALA A 45 20.85 -5.12 -33.82
N ILE A 46 20.16 -4.29 -33.04
CA ILE A 46 19.71 -2.98 -33.48
C ILE A 46 20.99 -2.14 -33.63
N ASP A 47 21.23 -1.69 -34.85
CA ASP A 47 22.33 -0.81 -35.23
C ASP A 47 22.45 0.38 -34.25
N THR A 48 23.58 0.44 -33.55
CA THR A 48 23.85 1.32 -32.39
C THR A 48 24.30 2.74 -32.79
N GLY A 49 24.13 3.14 -34.05
CA GLY A 49 24.75 4.37 -34.58
C GLY A 49 24.08 5.69 -34.18
N ALA A 50 22.78 5.71 -33.87
CA ALA A 50 22.06 6.95 -33.57
C ALA A 50 21.81 7.10 -32.05
N PRO A 51 21.96 8.32 -31.48
CA PRO A 51 21.60 8.58 -30.09
C PRO A 51 20.15 8.22 -29.82
N GLN A 52 19.92 7.49 -28.73
CA GLN A 52 18.58 7.16 -28.26
C GLN A 52 18.00 8.36 -27.50
N HIS A 53 16.77 8.74 -27.83
CA HIS A 53 16.02 9.79 -27.14
C HIS A 53 14.78 9.22 -26.48
N TYR A 54 14.11 10.05 -25.67
CA TYR A 54 12.94 9.64 -24.88
C TYR A 54 11.80 10.64 -25.02
N ILE A 55 10.58 10.11 -25.02
CA ILE A 55 9.38 10.95 -24.93
C ILE A 55 9.29 11.54 -23.52
N THR A 56 9.14 12.87 -23.40
CA THR A 56 9.06 13.59 -22.12
C THR A 56 7.64 14.07 -21.79
N GLY A 57 6.71 13.99 -22.75
CA GLY A 57 5.28 14.24 -22.53
C GLY A 57 4.54 13.01 -22.01
N SER A 58 3.40 13.20 -21.34
CA SER A 58 2.62 12.10 -20.74
C SER A 58 1.91 11.22 -21.78
N TRP A 59 1.31 11.84 -22.81
CA TRP A 59 0.50 11.17 -23.83
C TRP A 59 0.63 11.90 -25.18
N VAL A 60 1.70 11.62 -25.91
CA VAL A 60 2.15 12.40 -27.07
C VAL A 60 1.65 11.79 -28.36
N ASN A 61 0.97 12.59 -29.19
CA ASN A 61 0.52 12.17 -30.52
C ASN A 61 1.70 11.98 -31.47
N VAL A 62 1.72 10.85 -32.18
CA VAL A 62 2.54 10.61 -33.36
C VAL A 62 1.68 10.89 -34.59
N ARG A 63 2.19 11.69 -35.52
CA ARG A 63 1.42 12.17 -36.69
C ARG A 63 2.02 11.70 -38.01
N SER A 64 1.19 11.62 -39.05
CA SER A 64 1.63 11.21 -40.39
C SER A 64 2.50 12.25 -41.10
N ALA A 65 2.39 13.51 -40.73
CA ALA A 65 3.14 14.64 -41.27
C ALA A 65 3.54 15.62 -40.15
N PRO A 66 4.54 16.50 -40.37
CA PRO A 66 5.03 17.42 -39.35
C PRO A 66 4.13 18.66 -39.21
N ALA A 67 2.85 18.44 -38.89
CA ALA A 67 1.84 19.49 -38.74
C ALA A 67 0.89 19.18 -37.57
N PRO A 68 0.35 20.19 -36.86
CA PRO A 68 -0.49 19.99 -35.68
C PRO A 68 -1.89 19.42 -36.00
N ASP A 69 -2.33 19.49 -37.25
CA ASP A 69 -3.59 18.98 -37.76
C ASP A 69 -3.44 17.67 -38.54
N ALA A 70 -2.21 17.23 -38.82
CA ALA A 70 -1.96 15.97 -39.52
C ALA A 70 -2.56 14.77 -38.77
N PRO A 71 -3.07 13.74 -39.48
CA PRO A 71 -3.64 12.54 -38.89
C PRO A 71 -2.75 11.92 -37.80
N VAL A 72 -3.36 11.54 -36.68
CA VAL A 72 -2.67 10.87 -35.58
C VAL A 72 -2.55 9.37 -35.89
N LEU A 73 -1.32 8.90 -36.04
CA LEU A 73 -0.98 7.49 -36.29
C LEU A 73 -0.98 6.64 -35.02
N GLY A 74 -0.69 7.27 -33.89
CA GLY A 74 -0.56 6.58 -32.61
C GLY A 74 -0.22 7.56 -31.49
N ARG A 75 0.02 7.02 -30.30
CA ARG A 75 0.38 7.80 -29.12
C ARG A 75 1.50 7.12 -28.35
N LEU A 76 2.42 7.92 -27.82
CA LEU A 76 3.56 7.47 -27.03
C LEU A 76 3.44 8.05 -25.63
N VAL A 77 3.79 7.25 -24.63
CA VAL A 77 3.84 7.69 -23.24
C VAL A 77 5.24 8.16 -22.87
N VAL A 78 5.33 8.88 -21.76
CA VAL A 78 6.61 9.28 -21.17
C VAL A 78 7.59 8.10 -21.08
N ASN A 79 8.87 8.36 -21.34
CA ASN A 79 9.97 7.40 -21.42
C ASN A 79 9.88 6.34 -22.52
N THR A 80 8.94 6.46 -23.46
CA THR A 80 8.99 5.63 -24.67
C THR A 80 10.29 5.96 -25.43
N PRO A 81 11.17 4.97 -25.70
CA PRO A 81 12.40 5.22 -26.42
C PRO A 81 12.09 5.49 -27.89
N VAL A 82 12.77 6.47 -28.47
CA VAL A 82 12.63 6.85 -29.88
C VAL A 82 13.99 7.15 -30.48
N ARG A 83 14.12 6.94 -31.79
CA ARG A 83 15.28 7.36 -32.59
C ARG A 83 14.88 8.48 -33.51
N LEU A 84 15.65 9.57 -33.52
CA LEU A 84 15.48 10.64 -34.50
C LEU A 84 15.98 10.17 -35.87
N LEU A 85 15.16 10.37 -36.92
CA LEU A 85 15.52 10.01 -38.29
C LEU A 85 16.15 11.16 -39.08
N GLY A 86 16.12 12.37 -38.54
CA GLY A 86 16.75 13.56 -39.10
C GLY A 86 16.96 14.65 -38.05
N SER A 87 17.52 15.77 -38.48
CA SER A 87 17.66 16.97 -37.64
C SER A 87 16.30 17.48 -37.17
N ARG A 88 16.26 18.16 -36.02
CA ARG A 88 15.02 18.79 -35.51
C ARG A 88 14.48 19.74 -36.60
N GLY A 89 13.27 19.50 -37.07
CA GLY A 89 12.68 20.30 -38.14
C GLY A 89 12.33 21.71 -37.67
N ASP A 90 12.47 22.69 -38.57
CA ASP A 90 12.17 24.10 -38.29
C ASP A 90 10.69 24.35 -37.99
N ASN A 91 9.81 23.42 -38.37
CA ASN A 91 8.37 23.44 -38.08
C ASN A 91 8.01 22.96 -36.67
N GLY A 92 9.01 22.64 -35.83
CA GLY A 92 8.82 22.19 -34.45
C GLY A 92 8.40 20.72 -34.32
N PHE A 93 8.44 19.95 -35.40
CA PHE A 93 8.22 18.50 -35.41
C PHE A 93 9.50 17.75 -35.77
N CYS A 94 9.64 16.57 -35.17
CA CYS A 94 10.77 15.68 -35.29
C CYS A 94 10.27 14.36 -35.85
N GLU A 95 10.88 13.88 -36.93
CA GLU A 95 10.60 12.54 -37.44
C GLU A 95 11.28 11.50 -36.53
N VAL A 96 10.48 10.56 -36.04
CA VAL A 96 10.90 9.55 -35.09
C VAL A 96 10.61 8.15 -35.60
N ASN A 97 11.51 7.22 -35.31
CA ASN A 97 11.24 5.79 -35.32
C ASN A 97 10.97 5.35 -33.87
N TYR A 98 9.80 4.78 -33.63
CA TYR A 98 9.30 4.47 -32.26
C TYR A 98 8.93 3.00 -32.06
N ALA A 99 9.01 2.18 -33.11
CA ALA A 99 8.92 0.73 -33.08
C ALA A 99 9.55 0.16 -34.37
N PRO A 100 9.79 -1.16 -34.47
CA PRO A 100 10.19 -1.77 -35.74
C PRO A 100 9.21 -1.37 -36.84
N ASP A 101 9.74 -0.80 -37.93
CA ASP A 101 9.00 -0.36 -39.11
C ASP A 101 7.91 0.69 -38.87
N LYS A 102 7.92 1.38 -37.73
CA LYS A 102 7.00 2.49 -37.45
C LYS A 102 7.72 3.82 -37.39
N THR A 103 7.32 4.74 -38.26
CA THR A 103 7.80 6.13 -38.30
C THR A 103 6.65 7.11 -38.19
N GLY A 104 6.96 8.34 -37.79
CA GLY A 104 5.99 9.42 -37.75
C GLY A 104 6.60 10.68 -37.14
N HIS A 105 5.76 11.69 -36.94
CA HIS A 105 6.19 13.02 -36.50
C HIS A 105 5.67 13.32 -35.10
N VAL A 106 6.56 13.75 -34.21
CA VAL A 106 6.25 14.16 -32.84
C VAL A 106 6.73 15.60 -32.65
N ALA A 107 6.02 16.42 -31.88
CA ALA A 107 6.50 17.76 -31.56
C ALA A 107 7.84 17.69 -30.81
N CYS A 108 8.89 18.33 -31.32
CA CYS A 108 10.26 18.20 -30.81
C CYS A 108 10.39 18.55 -29.33
N ARG A 109 9.54 19.45 -28.81
CA ARG A 109 9.50 19.83 -27.38
C ARG A 109 9.20 18.67 -26.42
N PHE A 110 8.68 17.56 -26.93
CA PHE A 110 8.39 16.36 -26.14
C PHE A 110 9.44 15.26 -26.32
N ILE A 111 10.60 15.58 -26.88
CA ILE A 111 11.73 14.67 -27.03
C ILE A 111 12.87 15.19 -26.16
N GLY A 112 13.37 14.35 -25.26
CA GLY A 112 14.51 14.63 -24.39
C GLY A 112 15.63 13.63 -24.60
N ASP A 113 16.83 14.01 -24.19
CA ASP A 113 18.02 13.16 -24.27
C ASP A 113 18.10 12.15 -23.12
N GLU A 114 17.38 12.42 -22.03
CA GLU A 114 17.33 11.58 -20.84
C GLU A 114 15.88 11.16 -20.53
N PRO A 115 15.69 9.99 -19.88
CA PRO A 115 14.40 9.60 -19.36
C PRO A 115 13.94 10.53 -18.22
N VAL A 116 12.64 10.74 -18.14
CA VAL A 116 11.98 11.44 -17.03
C VAL A 116 11.89 10.51 -15.82
N TRP A 117 12.32 10.98 -14.65
CA TRP A 117 12.29 10.21 -13.42
C TRP A 117 11.07 10.55 -12.57
N LEU A 118 10.47 9.54 -11.95
CA LEU A 118 9.31 9.70 -11.08
C LEU A 118 9.59 10.59 -9.87
N THR A 119 10.81 10.57 -9.33
CA THR A 119 11.24 11.44 -8.22
C THR A 119 11.20 12.92 -8.58
N ILE A 120 11.30 13.26 -9.87
CA ILE A 120 11.27 14.64 -10.36
C ILE A 120 9.82 15.11 -10.57
N VAL A 121 8.98 14.28 -11.18
CA VAL A 121 7.62 14.68 -11.62
C VAL A 121 6.48 14.21 -10.73
N GLY A 122 6.76 13.32 -9.76
CA GLY A 122 5.75 12.64 -8.95
C GLY A 122 5.42 13.33 -7.62
N ALA A 123 6.29 14.19 -7.10
CA ALA A 123 6.05 14.94 -5.86
C ALA A 123 5.46 16.32 -6.15
N GLN A 124 4.31 16.64 -5.57
CA GLN A 124 3.67 17.96 -5.72
C GLN A 124 4.47 19.08 -5.06
N PHE A 125 5.18 18.77 -3.98
CA PHE A 125 6.04 19.68 -3.26
C PHE A 125 7.47 19.14 -3.25
N ASP A 126 8.45 20.04 -3.22
CA ASP A 126 9.85 19.69 -3.02
C ASP A 126 10.15 19.37 -1.54
N GLN A 127 11.42 19.07 -1.23
CA GLN A 127 11.84 18.76 0.14
C GLN A 127 11.71 19.93 1.11
N GLY A 128 11.60 21.17 0.60
CA GLY A 128 11.36 22.38 1.39
C GLY A 128 9.88 22.74 1.51
N GLY A 129 8.97 21.87 1.04
CA GLY A 129 7.53 22.11 1.04
C GLY A 129 7.07 23.12 -0.01
N GLN A 130 7.94 23.58 -0.91
CA GLN A 130 7.55 24.51 -1.98
C GLN A 130 6.90 23.74 -3.13
N PRO A 131 5.96 24.35 -3.89
CA PRO A 131 5.39 23.71 -5.06
C PRO A 131 6.48 23.31 -6.06
N ASN A 132 6.50 22.03 -6.43
CA ASN A 132 7.49 21.52 -7.37
C ASN A 132 7.11 21.93 -8.81
N PRO A 133 7.91 22.76 -9.50
CA PRO A 133 7.60 23.22 -10.85
C PRO A 133 7.65 22.08 -11.89
N ALA A 134 8.31 20.97 -11.59
CA ALA A 134 8.37 19.80 -12.47
C ALA A 134 7.22 18.81 -12.24
N TYR A 135 6.37 19.02 -11.23
CA TYR A 135 5.25 18.13 -10.92
C TYR A 135 4.31 17.99 -12.12
N SER A 136 3.95 16.75 -12.45
CA SER A 136 2.98 16.45 -13.49
C SER A 136 2.27 15.15 -13.17
N ALA A 137 1.04 15.25 -12.66
CA ALA A 137 0.24 14.07 -12.31
C ALA A 137 0.05 13.11 -13.51
N PRO A 138 -0.24 13.57 -14.74
CA PRO A 138 -0.32 12.68 -15.90
C PRO A 138 0.99 11.94 -16.20
N LYS A 139 2.15 12.60 -16.14
CA LYS A 139 3.44 11.93 -16.35
C LYS A 139 3.73 10.93 -15.23
N ALA A 140 3.48 11.31 -13.98
CA ALA A 140 3.68 10.44 -12.83
C ALA A 140 2.85 9.15 -12.96
N PHE A 141 1.59 9.25 -13.41
CA PHE A 141 0.77 8.08 -13.70
C PHE A 141 1.43 7.17 -14.73
N TRP A 142 1.85 7.68 -15.89
CA TRP A 142 2.42 6.83 -16.95
C TRP A 142 3.77 6.22 -16.59
N LEU A 143 4.55 6.85 -15.70
CA LEU A 143 5.79 6.28 -15.16
C LEU A 143 5.53 5.12 -14.20
N GLN A 144 4.47 5.22 -13.38
CA GLN A 144 4.11 4.18 -12.42
C GLN A 144 2.59 4.19 -12.17
N PRO A 145 1.81 3.48 -13.00
CA PRO A 145 0.35 3.50 -12.91
C PRO A 145 -0.14 2.92 -11.59
N ASN A 146 -0.95 3.67 -10.86
CA ASN A 146 -1.71 3.20 -9.70
C ASN A 146 -2.99 4.03 -9.51
N VAL A 147 -3.83 3.67 -8.55
CA VAL A 147 -5.11 4.35 -8.29
C VAL A 147 -4.88 5.78 -7.79
N ASP A 148 -3.96 5.99 -6.84
CA ASP A 148 -3.74 7.31 -6.26
C ASP A 148 -3.25 8.33 -7.31
N ARG A 149 -2.42 7.90 -8.28
CA ARG A 149 -1.99 8.74 -9.40
C ARG A 149 -3.06 8.93 -10.47
N LEU A 150 -3.98 7.98 -10.64
CA LEU A 150 -5.17 8.21 -11.46
C LEU A 150 -6.00 9.33 -10.83
N LEU A 151 -6.23 9.28 -9.52
CA LEU A 151 -6.99 10.32 -8.81
C LEU A 151 -6.28 11.68 -8.86
N ALA A 152 -4.96 11.71 -8.69
CA ALA A 152 -4.16 12.93 -8.85
C ALA A 152 -4.22 13.49 -10.29
N ALA A 153 -4.21 12.63 -11.31
CA ALA A 153 -4.39 13.05 -12.70
C ALA A 153 -5.80 13.59 -12.95
N GLY A 154 -6.84 12.96 -12.39
CA GLY A 154 -8.21 13.47 -12.40
C GLY A 154 -8.28 14.86 -11.77
N LYS A 155 -7.66 15.06 -10.61
CA LYS A 155 -7.60 16.37 -9.95
C LYS A 155 -6.86 17.42 -10.77
N HIS A 156 -5.77 17.03 -11.43
CA HIS A 156 -5.05 17.90 -12.35
C HIS A 156 -5.94 18.36 -13.52
N PHE A 157 -6.74 17.46 -14.09
CA PHE A 157 -7.68 17.81 -15.15
C PHE A 157 -8.82 18.70 -14.64
N GLU A 158 -9.32 18.49 -13.42
CA GLU A 158 -10.27 19.42 -12.80
C GLU A 158 -9.70 20.84 -12.76
N THR A 159 -8.47 20.99 -12.27
CA THR A 159 -7.88 22.32 -12.11
C THR A 159 -7.52 23.01 -13.43
N THR A 160 -7.24 22.24 -14.49
CA THR A 160 -6.72 22.79 -15.76
C THR A 160 -7.75 22.86 -16.88
N MET A 161 -8.83 22.08 -16.79
CA MET A 161 -9.83 21.96 -17.87
C MET A 161 -11.25 22.36 -17.46
N LEU A 162 -11.55 22.54 -16.17
CA LEU A 162 -12.84 23.09 -15.77
C LEU A 162 -12.97 24.55 -16.16
N LYS A 163 -14.14 24.92 -16.69
CA LYS A 163 -14.42 26.33 -16.95
C LYS A 163 -14.52 27.05 -15.59
N PRO A 164 -14.03 28.31 -15.49
CA PRO A 164 -14.08 29.05 -14.22
C PRO A 164 -15.47 29.12 -13.58
N GLY A 165 -16.53 29.20 -14.39
CA GLY A 165 -17.92 29.19 -13.89
C GLY A 165 -18.33 27.85 -13.27
N GLU A 166 -17.96 26.73 -13.90
CA GLU A 166 -18.25 25.38 -13.38
C GLU A 166 -17.47 25.13 -12.08
N ALA A 167 -16.19 25.50 -12.05
CA ALA A 167 -15.36 25.40 -10.85
C ALA A 167 -15.91 26.25 -9.69
N ALA A 168 -16.35 27.48 -9.97
CA ALA A 168 -16.94 28.36 -8.96
C ALA A 168 -18.28 27.85 -8.43
N THR A 169 -19.11 27.23 -9.28
CA THR A 169 -20.34 26.56 -8.83
C THR A 169 -19.98 25.43 -7.88
N GLU A 170 -19.09 24.53 -8.28
CA GLU A 170 -18.70 23.36 -7.47
C GLU A 170 -18.05 23.74 -6.13
N GLN A 171 -17.35 24.87 -6.05
CA GLN A 171 -16.79 25.34 -4.77
C GLN A 171 -17.84 25.95 -3.83
N LYS A 172 -18.86 26.63 -4.36
CA LYS A 172 -19.90 27.30 -3.56
C LYS A 172 -20.96 26.34 -3.02
N THR A 173 -21.24 25.28 -3.77
CA THR A 173 -22.43 24.44 -3.56
C THR A 173 -22.20 23.22 -2.68
N ALA A 174 -21.03 23.12 -2.07
CA ALA A 174 -20.78 22.26 -0.91
C ALA A 174 -21.98 22.28 0.07
N GLN A 175 -22.49 23.47 0.39
CA GLN A 175 -23.62 23.67 1.31
C GLN A 175 -25.01 23.32 0.73
N GLU A 176 -25.13 23.14 -0.58
CA GLU A 176 -26.41 22.90 -1.29
C GLU A 176 -26.44 21.54 -2.03
N ALA A 177 -25.48 20.66 -1.73
CA ALA A 177 -25.22 19.37 -2.37
C ALA A 177 -26.48 18.57 -2.78
N GLY A 178 -27.50 18.50 -1.91
CA GLY A 178 -28.74 17.75 -2.15
C GLY A 178 -29.65 18.31 -3.26
N ARG A 179 -29.42 19.54 -3.74
CA ARG A 179 -30.22 20.18 -4.81
C ARG A 179 -29.55 20.14 -6.18
N LEU A 180 -28.30 19.72 -6.25
CA LEU A 180 -27.55 19.71 -7.50
C LEU A 180 -27.76 18.42 -8.29
N GLY A 181 -27.98 18.58 -9.59
CA GLY A 181 -28.03 17.46 -10.51
C GLY A 181 -26.69 16.72 -10.62
N LYS A 182 -26.72 15.61 -11.36
CA LYS A 182 -25.54 14.77 -11.62
C LYS A 182 -24.40 15.57 -12.25
N ILE A 183 -23.20 15.43 -11.70
CA ILE A 183 -21.97 16.02 -12.24
C ILE A 183 -21.66 15.36 -13.58
N ARG A 184 -21.43 16.17 -14.61
CA ARG A 184 -21.10 15.70 -15.95
C ARG A 184 -19.72 16.23 -16.35
N ARG A 185 -18.81 15.33 -16.69
CA ARG A 185 -17.53 15.66 -17.31
C ARG A 185 -17.50 15.17 -18.75
N PHE A 186 -16.72 15.82 -19.59
CA PHE A 186 -16.37 15.28 -20.90
C PHE A 186 -15.24 14.25 -20.75
N ALA A 187 -15.23 13.25 -21.62
CA ALA A 187 -14.17 12.25 -21.64
C ALA A 187 -12.85 12.88 -22.10
N ILE A 188 -11.78 12.67 -21.33
CA ILE A 188 -10.42 13.06 -21.71
C ILE A 188 -9.72 11.82 -22.27
N PRO A 189 -9.33 11.77 -23.55
CA PRO A 189 -8.77 10.57 -24.15
C PRO A 189 -7.55 9.98 -23.42
N GLU A 190 -6.68 10.84 -22.88
CA GLU A 190 -5.56 10.40 -22.05
C GLU A 190 -6.05 9.76 -20.75
N PHE A 191 -7.02 10.36 -20.07
CA PHE A 191 -7.57 9.85 -18.81
C PHE A 191 -8.33 8.53 -19.00
N GLU A 192 -9.06 8.37 -20.10
CA GLU A 192 -9.66 7.08 -20.48
C GLU A 192 -8.59 6.00 -20.64
N ALA A 193 -7.49 6.33 -21.32
CA ALA A 193 -6.38 5.39 -21.48
C ALA A 193 -5.70 5.04 -20.14
N MET A 194 -5.64 5.97 -19.19
CA MET A 194 -5.17 5.69 -17.82
C MET A 194 -6.08 4.69 -17.12
N LYS A 195 -7.40 4.88 -17.20
CA LYS A 195 -8.39 3.94 -16.66
C LYS A 195 -8.26 2.55 -17.30
N ASP A 196 -8.13 2.50 -18.63
CA ASP A 196 -7.91 1.25 -19.36
C ASP A 196 -6.59 0.57 -18.98
N ARG A 197 -5.52 1.35 -18.73
CA ARG A 197 -4.24 0.79 -18.28
C ARG A 197 -4.39 0.05 -16.96
N LEU A 198 -5.08 0.64 -15.97
CA LEU A 198 -5.33 -0.01 -14.69
C LEU A 198 -6.30 -1.19 -14.82
N LYS A 199 -7.34 -1.06 -15.64
CA LYS A 199 -8.31 -2.14 -15.90
C LYS A 199 -7.66 -3.39 -16.50
N ASN A 200 -6.65 -3.21 -17.36
CA ASN A 200 -5.92 -4.30 -18.01
C ASN A 200 -4.88 -4.98 -17.09
N GLY A 201 -4.61 -4.42 -15.92
CA GLY A 201 -3.69 -4.99 -14.94
C GLY A 201 -2.35 -4.27 -14.89
N VAL A 202 -1.91 -3.94 -13.68
CA VAL A 202 -0.61 -3.36 -13.38
C VAL A 202 -0.02 -4.04 -12.15
N THR A 203 1.30 -4.11 -12.05
CA THR A 203 1.95 -4.62 -10.84
C THR A 203 2.15 -3.48 -9.86
N GLY A 204 1.70 -3.67 -8.63
CA GLY A 204 1.97 -2.74 -7.54
C GLY A 204 3.47 -2.53 -7.31
N SER A 205 3.77 -1.46 -6.62
CA SER A 205 5.12 -0.96 -6.36
C SER A 205 5.26 -0.57 -4.90
N ARG A 206 6.50 -0.35 -4.46
CA ARG A 206 6.76 0.18 -3.11
C ARG A 206 6.10 1.55 -2.88
N ALA A 207 5.85 2.33 -3.93
CA ALA A 207 5.20 3.63 -3.80
C ALA A 207 3.69 3.54 -3.47
N ASP A 208 3.10 2.36 -3.63
CA ASP A 208 1.70 2.08 -3.25
C ASP A 208 1.55 1.87 -1.73
N ASP A 209 2.66 1.91 -0.99
CA ASP A 209 2.72 1.99 0.47
C ASP A 209 3.42 3.29 0.89
N PRO A 210 2.83 4.47 0.62
CA PRO A 210 3.48 5.76 0.85
C PRO A 210 3.79 6.01 2.33
N ASP A 211 2.95 5.49 3.23
CA ASP A 211 3.13 5.61 4.68
C ASP A 211 4.14 4.59 5.23
N GLY A 212 4.58 3.63 4.40
CA GLY A 212 5.43 2.52 4.85
C GLY A 212 4.73 1.60 5.84
N ARG A 213 3.39 1.54 5.83
CA ARG A 213 2.57 0.67 6.70
C ARG A 213 2.89 -0.81 6.47
N PHE A 214 3.45 -1.15 5.31
CA PHE A 214 3.85 -2.50 4.92
C PHE A 214 5.35 -2.59 4.61
N ARG A 215 6.16 -1.80 5.35
CA ARG A 215 7.60 -2.05 5.53
C ARG A 215 7.87 -3.53 5.86
N PRO A 216 9.10 -4.03 5.65
CA PRO A 216 9.48 -5.34 6.17
C PRO A 216 9.03 -5.44 7.63
N LEU A 217 8.32 -6.51 7.98
CA LEU A 217 7.74 -6.67 9.32
C LEU A 217 8.83 -6.44 10.36
N ALA A 218 8.64 -5.45 11.22
CA ALA A 218 9.68 -5.03 12.14
C ALA A 218 9.88 -6.06 13.24
N SER A 219 11.15 -6.37 13.52
CA SER A 219 11.53 -7.22 14.64
C SER A 219 11.02 -6.63 15.95
N TRP A 220 10.38 -7.46 16.77
CA TRP A 220 9.95 -7.05 18.11
C TRP A 220 11.13 -6.60 18.96
N LYS A 221 12.30 -7.23 18.80
CA LYS A 221 13.53 -6.83 19.49
C LYS A 221 13.92 -5.39 19.13
N SER A 222 13.84 -5.01 17.87
CA SER A 222 14.13 -3.65 17.40
C SER A 222 13.10 -2.65 17.93
N ILE A 223 11.79 -2.98 17.84
CA ILE A 223 10.70 -2.13 18.37
C ILE A 223 10.90 -1.89 19.87
N LYS A 224 11.18 -2.95 20.64
CA LYS A 224 11.43 -2.86 22.08
C LYS A 224 12.67 -2.03 22.40
N GLN A 225 13.75 -2.16 21.63
CA GLN A 225 14.94 -1.31 21.80
C GLN A 225 14.63 0.18 21.56
N ILE A 226 13.84 0.51 20.54
CA ILE A 226 13.39 1.89 20.30
C ILE A 226 12.55 2.37 21.49
N ALA A 227 11.59 1.58 21.96
CA ALA A 227 10.75 1.92 23.11
C ALA A 227 11.55 2.11 24.40
N MET A 228 12.61 1.32 24.64
CA MET A 228 13.47 1.44 25.82
C MET A 228 14.37 2.68 25.78
N ARG A 229 14.73 3.18 24.59
CA ARG A 229 15.59 4.38 24.42
C ARG A 229 14.85 5.70 24.59
N ASN A 230 13.51 5.72 24.52
CA ASN A 230 12.70 6.95 24.52
C ASN A 230 11.84 7.06 25.80
N PRO A 231 12.44 7.38 26.98
CA PRO A 231 11.86 7.15 28.31
C PRO A 231 10.53 7.87 28.59
N SER A 232 10.32 9.10 28.11
CA SER A 232 9.09 9.87 28.34
C SER A 232 8.05 9.58 27.26
N ALA A 233 6.86 9.16 27.67
CA ALA A 233 5.68 9.11 26.79
C ALA A 233 5.13 10.52 26.48
N SER A 234 5.53 11.53 27.26
CA SER A 234 4.99 12.90 27.23
C SER A 234 5.83 13.93 26.47
N ASP A 235 7.11 13.67 26.17
CA ASP A 235 7.95 14.59 25.36
C ASP A 235 7.95 14.23 23.87
N LEU A 236 6.96 13.41 23.47
CA LEU A 236 6.90 12.79 22.16
C LEU A 236 6.20 13.72 21.16
N SER A 237 6.85 14.83 20.84
CA SER A 237 6.46 15.67 19.71
C SER A 237 6.61 14.86 18.40
N PRO A 238 5.65 14.94 17.45
CA PRO A 238 5.73 14.33 16.12
C PRO A 238 6.99 14.70 15.32
N GLU A 239 7.70 15.75 15.72
CA GLU A 239 8.92 16.25 15.07
C GLU A 239 10.19 15.46 15.42
N GLY A 240 10.15 14.59 16.44
CA GLY A 240 11.23 13.66 16.78
C GLY A 240 11.09 12.34 16.02
N GLY A 241 11.96 12.08 15.05
CA GLY A 241 11.85 10.94 14.10
C GLY A 241 11.75 9.52 14.67
N SER A 242 11.88 9.30 15.98
CA SER A 242 11.66 7.99 16.63
C SER A 242 10.17 7.63 16.82
N ILE A 243 9.30 8.64 16.97
CA ILE A 243 7.84 8.43 17.12
C ILE A 243 7.19 8.25 15.77
N THR A 244 7.63 8.97 14.74
CA THR A 244 7.21 8.73 13.35
C THR A 244 7.51 7.28 12.96
N GLU A 245 8.61 6.72 13.46
CA GLU A 245 8.96 5.32 13.21
C GLU A 245 7.99 4.36 13.92
N LEU A 246 7.66 4.58 15.20
CA LEU A 246 6.65 3.78 15.90
C LEU A 246 5.26 3.99 15.28
N HIS A 247 4.76 5.23 15.14
CA HIS A 247 3.48 5.55 14.51
C HIS A 247 3.35 4.96 13.09
N SER A 248 4.45 4.86 12.33
CA SER A 248 4.43 4.16 11.03
C SER A 248 4.14 2.66 11.13
N TYR A 249 4.47 2.01 12.25
CA TYR A 249 4.15 0.61 12.52
C TYR A 249 2.74 0.41 13.13
N TRP A 250 2.25 1.36 13.90
CA TRP A 250 1.01 1.22 14.69
C TRP A 250 -0.20 1.95 14.08
N GLY A 251 0.01 2.74 13.02
CA GLY A 251 -0.98 3.72 12.54
C GLY A 251 -1.11 4.88 13.54
N TRP A 252 -2.04 5.81 13.31
CA TRP A 252 -2.31 6.95 14.20
C TRP A 252 -2.84 6.56 15.61
N ARG A 253 -2.72 5.29 16.01
CA ARG A 253 -3.22 4.73 17.26
C ARG A 253 -2.06 4.59 18.23
N GLU A 254 -2.14 5.32 19.34
CA GLU A 254 -1.10 5.37 20.37
C GLU A 254 -1.06 4.06 21.15
N VAL A 255 -0.36 3.04 20.64
CA VAL A 255 -0.04 1.91 21.51
C VAL A 255 0.89 2.40 22.60
N PRO A 256 0.51 2.25 23.89
CA PRO A 256 1.29 2.85 24.95
C PRO A 256 2.72 2.31 24.93
N VAL A 257 3.72 3.18 24.89
CA VAL A 257 5.14 2.79 24.97
C VAL A 257 5.39 1.91 26.21
N ALA A 258 4.66 2.16 27.29
CA ALA A 258 4.67 1.33 28.50
C ALA A 258 4.21 -0.14 28.26
N LEU A 259 3.25 -0.38 27.37
CA LEU A 259 2.87 -1.74 26.95
C LEU A 259 4.04 -2.42 26.20
N ILE A 260 4.64 -1.73 25.24
CA ILE A 260 5.78 -2.28 24.45
C ILE A 260 6.95 -2.67 25.37
N ARG A 261 7.24 -1.85 26.38
CA ARG A 261 8.30 -2.13 27.36
C ARG A 261 8.00 -3.35 28.22
N ALA A 262 6.75 -3.46 28.70
CA ALA A 262 6.34 -4.50 29.63
C ALA A 262 6.05 -5.85 28.96
N LEU A 263 5.74 -5.86 27.65
CA LEU A 263 5.45 -7.08 26.93
C LEU A 263 6.75 -7.87 26.65
N GLU A 264 6.82 -9.06 27.25
CA GLU A 264 7.87 -10.06 27.00
C GLU A 264 7.33 -11.15 26.09
N LEU A 265 8.06 -11.46 25.02
CA LEU A 265 7.74 -12.56 24.11
C LEU A 265 8.66 -13.75 24.41
N PRO A 266 8.17 -15.00 24.30
CA PRO A 266 8.99 -16.17 24.47
C PRO A 266 10.07 -16.24 23.38
N THR A 267 11.21 -16.85 23.68
CA THR A 267 12.18 -17.23 22.65
C THR A 267 11.55 -18.24 21.70
N VAL A 268 11.87 -18.15 20.40
CA VAL A 268 11.26 -19.02 19.39
C VAL A 268 12.31 -19.58 18.43
N GLY A 269 12.11 -20.83 17.99
CA GLY A 269 12.90 -21.46 16.93
C GLY A 269 12.41 -21.03 15.54
N ASN A 270 13.00 -21.57 14.48
CA ASN A 270 12.54 -21.30 13.12
C ASN A 270 11.11 -21.82 12.91
N SER A 271 10.22 -20.96 12.42
CA SER A 271 8.84 -21.27 12.03
C SER A 271 8.72 -21.82 10.62
N HIS A 272 7.48 -22.16 10.26
CA HIS A 272 7.03 -22.38 8.90
C HIS A 272 7.41 -21.24 7.94
N PHE A 273 7.29 -19.98 8.39
CA PHE A 273 7.57 -18.80 7.59
C PHE A 273 9.07 -18.43 7.62
N ARG A 274 9.68 -18.38 6.43
CA ARG A 274 11.08 -18.04 6.20
C ARG A 274 11.29 -16.60 5.81
N ASP A 275 10.30 -15.99 5.13
CA ASP A 275 10.37 -14.60 4.70
C ASP A 275 9.04 -13.87 4.85
N ALA A 276 9.13 -12.54 5.07
CA ALA A 276 7.96 -11.68 5.29
C ALA A 276 7.10 -11.48 4.04
N GLY A 277 7.55 -11.90 2.86
CA GLY A 277 6.79 -11.90 1.62
C GLY A 277 5.93 -13.15 1.42
N GLN A 278 5.95 -14.12 2.34
CA GLN A 278 5.08 -15.31 2.28
C GLN A 278 3.67 -15.04 2.79
N LEU A 279 3.49 -13.99 3.60
CA LEU A 279 2.22 -13.66 4.22
C LEU A 279 1.97 -12.15 4.26
N LEU A 280 0.69 -11.76 4.34
CA LEU A 280 0.25 -10.38 4.47
C LEU A 280 -0.84 -10.24 5.52
N PRO A 281 -0.84 -9.16 6.32
CA PRO A 281 -1.88 -8.90 7.29
C PRO A 281 -3.24 -8.60 6.62
N PRO A 282 -4.34 -8.72 7.36
CA PRO A 282 -5.69 -8.49 6.80
C PRO A 282 -5.93 -7.04 6.36
N SER A 283 -5.17 -6.10 6.91
CA SER A 283 -5.24 -4.68 6.57
C SER A 283 -4.58 -4.32 5.24
N VAL A 284 -3.96 -5.28 4.54
CA VAL A 284 -3.25 -5.03 3.29
C VAL A 284 -4.20 -4.59 2.18
N THR A 285 -3.80 -3.58 1.41
CA THR A 285 -4.52 -3.20 0.20
C THR A 285 -4.17 -4.14 -0.96
N THR A 286 -5.02 -4.17 -1.98
CA THR A 286 -4.78 -4.91 -3.22
C THR A 286 -3.46 -4.53 -3.88
N GLU A 287 -3.12 -3.25 -3.91
CA GLU A 287 -1.90 -2.72 -4.53
C GLU A 287 -0.65 -3.20 -3.79
N VAL A 288 -0.69 -3.20 -2.46
CA VAL A 288 0.42 -3.71 -1.65
C VAL A 288 0.53 -5.22 -1.79
N ALA A 289 -0.58 -5.96 -1.78
CA ALA A 289 -0.57 -7.39 -2.04
C ALA A 289 0.01 -7.71 -3.42
N SER A 290 -0.34 -6.91 -4.44
CA SER A 290 0.19 -7.01 -5.79
C SER A 290 1.70 -6.85 -5.82
N TRP A 291 2.22 -5.83 -5.15
CA TRP A 291 3.66 -5.58 -5.03
C TRP A 291 4.38 -6.74 -4.33
N LYS A 292 3.89 -7.15 -3.15
CA LYS A 292 4.56 -8.13 -2.29
C LYS A 292 4.56 -9.54 -2.89
N PHE A 293 3.46 -9.95 -3.50
CA PHE A 293 3.35 -11.28 -4.11
C PHE A 293 3.75 -11.30 -5.59
N GLY A 294 4.00 -10.13 -6.22
CA GLY A 294 4.32 -10.04 -7.64
C GLY A 294 3.15 -10.39 -8.56
N ILE A 295 1.91 -10.30 -8.07
CA ILE A 295 0.69 -10.61 -8.81
C ILE A 295 0.09 -9.30 -9.32
N PRO A 296 -0.09 -9.07 -10.63
CA PRO A 296 -0.75 -7.85 -11.10
C PRO A 296 -2.14 -7.66 -10.49
N TYR A 297 -2.58 -6.42 -10.30
CA TYR A 297 -3.95 -6.08 -9.90
C TYR A 297 -4.65 -5.25 -10.97
N ARG A 298 -5.98 -5.32 -11.00
CA ARG A 298 -6.85 -4.49 -11.83
C ARG A 298 -7.54 -3.45 -10.98
N ALA A 299 -7.74 -2.26 -11.54
CA ALA A 299 -8.61 -1.25 -10.98
C ALA A 299 -9.74 -0.90 -11.95
N VAL A 300 -10.98 -0.88 -11.47
CA VAL A 300 -12.17 -0.54 -12.26
C VAL A 300 -12.87 0.64 -11.63
N VAL A 301 -13.01 1.72 -12.38
CA VAL A 301 -13.76 2.90 -11.96
C VAL A 301 -15.26 2.57 -11.88
N LYS A 302 -15.89 2.97 -10.78
CA LYS A 302 -17.31 2.80 -10.49
C LYS A 302 -17.94 4.18 -10.33
N GLY A 303 -18.77 4.53 -11.32
CA GLY A 303 -19.49 5.82 -11.32
C GLY A 303 -18.58 7.04 -11.50
N GLY A 304 -19.24 8.20 -11.67
CA GLY A 304 -18.58 9.51 -11.66
C GLY A 304 -18.60 10.13 -10.26
N PRO A 305 -17.96 11.30 -10.06
CA PRO A 305 -17.94 11.95 -8.77
C PRO A 305 -19.36 12.33 -8.32
N LYS A 306 -19.53 12.44 -7.01
CA LYS A 306 -20.83 12.72 -6.39
C LYS A 306 -20.68 13.70 -5.24
N TRP A 307 -21.75 14.43 -4.95
CA TRP A 307 -21.85 15.22 -3.74
C TRP A 307 -22.14 14.29 -2.57
N ILE A 308 -21.34 14.38 -1.52
CA ILE A 308 -21.58 13.70 -0.25
C ILE A 308 -21.91 14.78 0.77
N GLN A 309 -23.01 14.58 1.51
CA GLN A 309 -23.32 15.35 2.71
C GLN A 309 -23.13 14.39 3.90
N PRO A 310 -22.01 14.48 4.62
CA PRO A 310 -21.82 13.65 5.80
C PRO A 310 -22.92 13.97 6.81
N GLY A 311 -23.49 12.95 7.46
CA GLY A 311 -24.61 13.13 8.40
C GLY A 311 -24.36 14.11 9.56
N HIS A 312 -23.10 14.44 9.83
CA HIS A 312 -22.69 15.33 10.93
C HIS A 312 -22.08 16.67 10.47
N TYR A 313 -21.90 16.91 9.17
CA TYR A 313 -21.32 18.15 8.65
C TYR A 313 -22.34 18.90 7.78
N ASN A 314 -22.54 20.18 8.10
CA ASN A 314 -23.44 21.06 7.35
C ASN A 314 -22.92 21.39 5.94
N ASP A 315 -21.63 21.14 5.68
CA ASP A 315 -21.01 21.36 4.39
C ASP A 315 -20.86 20.01 3.68
N GLY A 316 -21.64 19.80 2.62
CA GLY A 316 -21.37 18.72 1.67
C GLY A 316 -20.09 19.00 0.90
N TYR A 317 -19.47 17.97 0.34
CA TYR A 317 -18.28 18.15 -0.49
C TYR A 317 -18.34 17.25 -1.73
N LEU A 318 -17.57 17.63 -2.74
CA LEU A 318 -17.42 16.83 -3.94
C LEU A 318 -16.48 15.66 -3.66
N PHE A 319 -16.98 14.45 -3.84
CA PHE A 319 -16.20 13.22 -3.69
C PHE A 319 -15.89 12.62 -5.05
N GLY A 320 -14.61 12.25 -5.25
CA GLY A 320 -14.08 11.74 -6.50
C GLY A 320 -13.13 12.72 -7.20
N ALA A 321 -12.68 12.36 -8.40
CA ALA A 321 -11.78 13.16 -9.22
C ALA A 321 -12.11 13.06 -10.71
N TRP A 322 -12.35 14.21 -11.35
CA TRP A 322 -12.85 14.33 -12.72
C TRP A 322 -14.11 13.51 -12.95
N ASP A 323 -14.01 12.32 -13.55
CA ASP A 323 -15.12 11.40 -13.83
C ASP A 323 -14.99 10.06 -13.07
N VAL A 324 -14.16 10.03 -12.02
CA VAL A 324 -13.97 8.89 -11.13
C VAL A 324 -14.68 9.16 -9.80
N GLY A 325 -15.73 8.39 -9.49
CA GLY A 325 -16.43 8.44 -8.20
C GLY A 325 -15.87 7.47 -7.18
N ALA A 326 -15.73 6.21 -7.58
CA ALA A 326 -15.14 5.14 -6.78
C ALA A 326 -14.24 4.26 -7.65
N VAL A 327 -13.35 3.50 -7.03
CA VAL A 327 -12.47 2.55 -7.72
C VAL A 327 -12.44 1.24 -6.96
N GLU A 328 -12.84 0.15 -7.61
CA GLU A 328 -12.68 -1.21 -7.09
C GLU A 328 -11.36 -1.80 -7.57
N THR A 329 -10.62 -2.43 -6.66
CA THR A 329 -9.35 -3.09 -6.98
C THR A 329 -9.38 -4.57 -6.63
N THR A 330 -8.79 -5.40 -7.49
CA THR A 330 -8.67 -6.86 -7.28
C THR A 330 -7.38 -7.41 -7.90
N LEU A 331 -6.78 -8.44 -7.29
CA LEU A 331 -5.67 -9.18 -7.89
C LEU A 331 -6.12 -9.95 -9.13
N VAL A 332 -5.23 -10.11 -10.10
CA VAL A 332 -5.46 -10.88 -11.34
C VAL A 332 -5.45 -12.40 -11.08
N SER A 333 -4.79 -12.84 -10.01
CA SER A 333 -4.74 -14.23 -9.59
C SER A 333 -5.05 -14.35 -8.10
N ASP A 334 -5.58 -15.50 -7.71
CA ASP A 334 -5.99 -15.73 -6.33
C ASP A 334 -4.77 -15.96 -5.43
N VAL A 335 -4.88 -15.47 -4.20
CA VAL A 335 -4.07 -15.83 -3.04
C VAL A 335 -4.93 -16.67 -2.10
N ARG A 336 -4.36 -17.19 -1.01
CA ARG A 336 -5.11 -17.86 0.05
C ARG A 336 -5.42 -16.86 1.16
N ASP A 337 -6.70 -16.74 1.51
CA ASP A 337 -7.19 -16.02 2.68
C ASP A 337 -7.51 -17.05 3.78
N HIS A 338 -6.82 -16.95 4.91
CA HIS A 338 -6.87 -17.90 6.01
C HIS A 338 -7.56 -17.26 7.21
N ASP A 339 -8.76 -17.72 7.55
CA ASP A 339 -9.36 -17.45 8.86
C ASP A 339 -8.64 -18.31 9.90
N LEU A 340 -8.03 -17.67 10.92
CA LEU A 340 -7.53 -18.36 12.11
C LEU A 340 -8.51 -18.13 13.26
N ASN A 341 -9.12 -19.21 13.75
CA ASN A 341 -10.04 -19.15 14.88
C ASN A 341 -9.31 -19.35 16.22
N ARG A 342 -9.93 -18.92 17.33
CA ARG A 342 -9.33 -19.01 18.67
C ARG A 342 -9.04 -20.45 19.12
N ASP A 343 -9.79 -21.42 18.61
CA ASP A 343 -9.63 -22.85 18.89
C ASP A 343 -8.57 -23.54 18.01
N GLY A 344 -7.89 -22.77 17.16
CA GLY A 344 -6.87 -23.25 16.23
C GLY A 344 -7.43 -23.75 14.92
N SER A 345 -8.75 -23.83 14.73
CA SER A 345 -9.29 -24.20 13.42
C SER A 345 -8.91 -23.15 12.36
N LEU A 346 -8.47 -23.63 11.20
CA LEU A 346 -8.06 -22.85 10.05
C LEU A 346 -9.05 -23.07 8.91
N ARG A 347 -9.49 -21.99 8.28
CA ARG A 347 -10.26 -22.08 7.03
C ARG A 347 -9.58 -21.26 5.96
N SER A 348 -9.15 -21.94 4.90
CA SER A 348 -8.51 -21.33 3.76
C SER A 348 -9.51 -21.21 2.61
N LYS A 349 -9.55 -20.06 1.94
CA LYS A 349 -10.31 -19.88 0.69
C LYS A 349 -9.49 -19.09 -0.32
N PRO A 350 -9.68 -19.30 -1.63
CA PRO A 350 -9.15 -18.40 -2.64
C PRO A 350 -9.70 -16.97 -2.41
N SER A 351 -8.83 -15.97 -2.57
CA SER A 351 -9.20 -14.56 -2.49
C SER A 351 -8.40 -13.76 -3.50
N ARG A 352 -9.01 -12.71 -4.05
CA ARG A 352 -8.32 -11.73 -4.91
C ARG A 352 -7.96 -10.46 -4.16
N VAL A 353 -8.00 -10.48 -2.83
CA VAL A 353 -7.82 -9.31 -1.95
C VAL A 353 -8.69 -8.16 -2.46
N PRO A 354 -10.00 -8.15 -2.15
CA PRO A 354 -10.85 -7.05 -2.60
C PRO A 354 -10.41 -5.76 -1.91
N GLY A 355 -10.32 -4.69 -2.69
CA GLY A 355 -10.05 -3.36 -2.20
C GLY A 355 -10.95 -2.33 -2.87
N GLY A 356 -11.05 -1.17 -2.23
CA GLY A 356 -11.76 -0.03 -2.78
C GLY A 356 -11.10 1.26 -2.36
N ARG A 357 -10.97 2.21 -3.29
CA ARG A 357 -10.80 3.63 -2.94
C ARG A 357 -12.17 4.28 -3.08
N PHE A 358 -12.49 5.14 -2.14
CA PHE A 358 -13.78 5.81 -2.08
C PHE A 358 -14.97 4.84 -2.05
N PRO A 359 -14.93 3.79 -1.21
CA PRO A 359 -16.12 2.98 -1.02
C PRO A 359 -17.22 3.88 -0.48
N ASP A 360 -18.48 3.57 -0.78
CA ASP A 360 -19.64 4.37 -0.37
C ASP A 360 -19.93 4.32 1.15
N THR A 361 -18.90 4.08 1.97
CA THR A 361 -19.07 3.69 3.38
C THR A 361 -19.54 4.82 4.26
N ASP A 362 -19.23 6.07 3.91
CA ASP A 362 -19.77 7.26 4.59
C ASP A 362 -21.29 7.44 4.39
N ALA A 363 -21.87 6.86 3.32
CA ALA A 363 -23.31 6.91 3.09
C ALA A 363 -24.06 5.72 3.74
N ASP A 364 -23.38 4.57 3.88
CA ASP A 364 -24.02 3.31 4.27
C ASP A 364 -23.83 2.94 5.77
N GLY A 365 -23.08 3.73 6.56
CA GLY A 365 -22.96 3.52 8.00
C GLY A 365 -22.24 2.22 8.40
N GLU A 366 -21.55 1.57 7.46
CA GLU A 366 -20.87 0.28 7.68
C GLU A 366 -19.57 0.39 8.50
N ASP A 367 -19.02 1.59 8.66
CA ASP A 367 -17.73 1.81 9.34
C ASP A 367 -17.82 1.79 10.88
N CYS A 368 -19.02 1.71 11.45
CA CYS A 368 -19.23 1.65 12.88
C CYS A 368 -19.39 0.22 13.39
N LYS A 369 -18.54 -0.72 12.92
CA LYS A 369 -18.49 -2.07 13.50
C LYS A 369 -17.83 -2.00 14.86
N LEU A 370 -18.64 -2.15 15.89
CA LEU A 370 -18.14 -2.29 17.25
C LEU A 370 -17.46 -3.66 17.40
N GLY A 371 -16.24 -3.65 17.94
CA GLY A 371 -15.36 -4.81 17.97
C GLY A 371 -13.97 -4.54 17.37
N PHE A 372 -13.19 -5.60 17.25
CA PHE A 372 -11.94 -5.58 16.50
C PHE A 372 -12.22 -5.55 14.99
N ALA A 373 -11.39 -4.85 14.22
CA ALA A 373 -11.61 -4.67 12.78
C ALA A 373 -11.47 -5.98 11.99
N TRP A 374 -10.59 -6.89 12.45
CA TRP A 374 -10.18 -8.06 11.65
C TRP A 374 -10.61 -9.40 12.24
N GLY A 375 -11.34 -9.41 13.36
CA GLY A 375 -11.80 -10.63 14.00
C GLY A 375 -12.73 -10.38 15.18
N ASP A 376 -13.22 -11.45 15.78
CA ASP A 376 -14.15 -11.44 16.89
C ASP A 376 -13.42 -11.26 18.22
N ALA A 377 -13.99 -10.45 19.10
CA ALA A 377 -13.48 -10.30 20.46
C ALA A 377 -13.67 -11.57 21.28
N GLY A 378 -12.75 -11.81 22.22
CA GLY A 378 -12.82 -12.95 23.12
C GLY A 378 -13.93 -12.80 24.14
N ALA A 379 -14.32 -13.88 24.79
CA ALA A 379 -15.36 -13.85 25.82
C ALA A 379 -15.04 -12.88 26.98
N GLU A 380 -13.76 -12.67 27.30
CA GLU A 380 -13.32 -11.73 28.33
C GLU A 380 -13.50 -10.27 27.88
N VAL A 381 -12.96 -9.91 26.71
CA VAL A 381 -13.14 -8.57 26.12
C VAL A 381 -14.63 -8.26 25.97
N ASN A 382 -15.40 -9.20 25.42
CA ASN A 382 -16.85 -9.04 25.30
C ASN A 382 -17.55 -8.83 26.65
N ARG A 383 -17.16 -9.58 27.69
CA ARG A 383 -17.74 -9.40 29.04
C ARG A 383 -17.34 -8.06 29.66
N ALA A 384 -16.11 -7.61 29.43
CA ALA A 384 -15.63 -6.32 29.91
C ALA A 384 -16.33 -5.14 29.20
N VAL A 385 -16.58 -5.27 27.90
CA VAL A 385 -17.22 -4.24 27.08
C VAL A 385 -18.74 -4.20 27.28
N PHE A 386 -19.42 -5.35 27.20
CA PHE A 386 -20.88 -5.42 27.16
C PHE A 386 -21.53 -5.89 28.47
N GLY A 387 -20.73 -6.23 29.48
CA GLY A 387 -21.21 -6.82 30.72
C GLY A 387 -21.60 -8.31 30.58
N PRO A 388 -21.97 -8.95 31.71
CA PRO A 388 -22.20 -10.41 31.77
C PRO A 388 -23.49 -10.88 31.07
N ALA A 389 -24.44 -9.98 30.78
CA ALA A 389 -25.74 -10.31 30.20
C ALA A 389 -25.79 -10.17 28.66
N ALA A 390 -24.77 -9.59 28.05
CA ALA A 390 -24.75 -9.40 26.62
C ALA A 390 -24.52 -10.73 25.89
N ARG A 391 -25.19 -10.90 24.75
CA ARG A 391 -24.89 -11.94 23.78
C ARG A 391 -23.87 -11.38 22.81
N PRO A 392 -22.56 -11.58 23.03
CA PRO A 392 -21.58 -11.09 22.08
C PRO A 392 -21.79 -11.71 20.70
N PRO A 393 -21.30 -11.06 19.63
CA PRO A 393 -21.26 -11.67 18.32
C PRO A 393 -20.68 -13.09 18.42
N THR A 394 -21.38 -14.06 17.84
CA THR A 394 -21.12 -15.51 17.99
C THR A 394 -19.94 -16.02 17.16
N GLY A 395 -19.11 -15.12 16.63
CA GLY A 395 -17.96 -15.49 15.84
C GLY A 395 -16.81 -16.01 16.70
N ASN A 396 -16.00 -16.91 16.11
CA ASN A 396 -14.79 -17.47 16.74
C ASN A 396 -13.51 -17.10 15.99
N ARG A 397 -13.61 -16.23 14.98
CA ARG A 397 -12.47 -15.83 14.14
C ARG A 397 -11.59 -14.91 14.96
N LEU A 398 -10.35 -15.30 15.20
CA LEU A 398 -9.40 -14.45 15.93
C LEU A 398 -8.88 -13.34 15.01
N PHE A 399 -8.40 -13.70 13.82
CA PHE A 399 -8.10 -12.78 12.73
C PHE A 399 -8.05 -13.57 11.41
N HIS A 400 -7.80 -12.91 10.29
CA HIS A 400 -7.46 -13.58 9.03
C HIS A 400 -6.18 -13.00 8.43
N PHE A 401 -5.53 -13.73 7.54
CA PHE A 401 -4.31 -13.29 6.86
C PHE A 401 -4.23 -13.89 5.47
N PHE A 402 -3.41 -13.28 4.61
CA PHE A 402 -3.20 -13.76 3.24
C PHE A 402 -1.86 -14.47 3.11
N SER A 403 -1.79 -15.51 2.28
CA SER A 403 -0.54 -16.13 1.85
C SER A 403 -0.63 -16.59 0.39
N ARG A 404 0.50 -16.94 -0.22
CA ARG A 404 0.51 -17.48 -1.60
C ARG A 404 0.13 -18.95 -1.67
N ASP A 405 0.43 -19.70 -0.62
CA ASP A 405 0.41 -21.15 -0.60
C ASP A 405 -0.66 -21.66 0.36
N ASP A 406 -1.07 -22.91 0.21
CA ASP A 406 -1.95 -23.51 1.21
C ASP A 406 -1.18 -23.80 2.51
N LEU A 407 -1.87 -23.65 3.65
CA LEU A 407 -1.33 -24.09 4.93
C LEU A 407 -1.27 -25.62 4.96
N PRO A 408 -0.27 -26.21 5.64
CA PRO A 408 -0.08 -27.66 5.68
C PRO A 408 -1.17 -28.41 6.46
N ARG A 409 -1.97 -27.70 7.28
CA ARG A 409 -3.01 -28.26 8.14
C ARG A 409 -4.25 -27.35 8.16
N ASP A 410 -5.39 -27.95 8.46
CA ASP A 410 -6.69 -27.29 8.67
C ASP A 410 -6.94 -26.93 10.15
N LYS A 411 -6.02 -27.31 11.04
CA LYS A 411 -6.06 -26.99 12.47
C LYS A 411 -4.67 -26.82 13.04
N ALA A 412 -4.41 -25.65 13.59
CA ALA A 412 -3.23 -25.31 14.35
C ALA A 412 -3.25 -25.92 15.76
N SER A 413 -2.07 -26.25 16.28
CA SER A 413 -1.90 -26.49 17.71
C SER A 413 -1.96 -25.14 18.43
N VAL A 414 -2.70 -25.05 19.54
CA VAL A 414 -2.87 -23.79 20.29
C VAL A 414 -2.44 -23.96 21.74
N VAL A 415 -1.53 -23.09 22.19
CA VAL A 415 -1.18 -22.95 23.60
C VAL A 415 -1.76 -21.63 24.12
N ARG A 416 -2.52 -21.72 25.22
CA ARG A 416 -3.16 -20.55 25.84
C ARG A 416 -2.51 -20.24 27.17
N GLY A 417 -2.20 -18.96 27.39
CA GLY A 417 -1.74 -18.43 28.66
C GLY A 417 -2.56 -17.23 29.07
N ARG A 418 -2.84 -17.09 30.37
CA ARG A 418 -3.45 -15.89 30.95
C ARG A 418 -2.52 -15.33 32.01
N SER A 419 -2.40 -14.01 32.04
CA SER A 419 -1.60 -13.31 33.05
C SER A 419 -2.31 -12.04 33.53
N LYS A 420 -2.03 -11.64 34.77
CA LYS A 420 -2.30 -10.26 35.19
C LYS A 420 -1.30 -9.36 34.49
N PHE A 421 -1.77 -8.26 33.92
CA PHE A 421 -0.92 -7.34 33.17
C PHE A 421 -1.33 -5.91 33.54
N THR A 422 -0.50 -5.22 34.34
CA THR A 422 -0.87 -3.94 34.96
C THR A 422 -0.16 -2.72 34.36
N ALA A 423 0.69 -2.94 33.34
CA ALA A 423 1.32 -1.83 32.64
C ALA A 423 0.29 -1.10 31.79
N ALA A 424 0.48 0.21 31.57
CA ALA A 424 -0.29 1.00 30.61
C ALA A 424 -1.83 0.94 30.76
N GLY A 425 -2.37 0.78 31.98
CA GLY A 425 -3.82 0.78 32.23
C GLY A 425 -4.54 -0.55 31.92
N PHE A 426 -3.79 -1.58 31.54
CA PHE A 426 -4.32 -2.94 31.40
C PHE A 426 -4.51 -3.60 32.78
N VAL A 427 -5.36 -4.64 32.83
CA VAL A 427 -5.54 -5.51 34.04
C VAL A 427 -5.21 -6.96 33.80
N SER A 428 -5.46 -7.44 32.59
CA SER A 428 -5.25 -8.81 32.19
C SER A 428 -4.80 -8.87 30.75
N ALA A 429 -4.14 -9.97 30.42
CA ALA A 429 -3.84 -10.33 29.06
C ALA A 429 -4.04 -11.83 28.83
N GLU A 430 -4.60 -12.16 27.67
CA GLU A 430 -4.59 -13.50 27.10
C GLU A 430 -3.48 -13.59 26.05
N THR A 431 -2.77 -14.72 26.05
CA THR A 431 -1.76 -15.06 25.04
C THR A 431 -2.17 -16.36 24.36
N LEU A 432 -2.12 -16.37 23.03
CA LEU A 432 -2.44 -17.51 22.19
C LEU A 432 -1.24 -17.74 21.26
N SER A 433 -0.55 -18.87 21.43
CA SER A 433 0.53 -19.29 20.52
C SER A 433 0.01 -20.38 19.60
N PHE A 434 0.19 -20.19 18.29
CA PHE A 434 -0.29 -21.09 17.25
C PHE A 434 0.87 -21.70 16.47
N ASP A 435 0.86 -23.02 16.37
CA ASP A 435 1.75 -23.82 15.52
C ASP A 435 0.89 -24.39 14.38
N LEU A 436 1.08 -23.87 13.17
CA LEU A 436 0.25 -24.13 12.00
C LEU A 436 0.63 -25.43 11.29
N ASP A 437 1.88 -25.88 11.42
CA ASP A 437 2.41 -27.04 10.69
C ASP A 437 2.68 -28.28 11.56
N GLY A 438 2.55 -28.14 12.88
CA GLY A 438 2.68 -29.23 13.84
C GLY A 438 4.11 -29.57 14.24
N ASP A 439 5.08 -28.71 13.95
CA ASP A 439 6.49 -28.96 14.30
C ASP A 439 6.83 -28.63 15.77
N GLY A 440 5.86 -28.10 16.52
CA GLY A 440 6.02 -27.71 17.92
C GLY A 440 6.63 -26.32 18.12
N VAL A 441 6.88 -25.57 17.03
CA VAL A 441 7.32 -24.17 17.04
C VAL A 441 6.13 -23.28 16.69
N ALA A 442 5.90 -22.23 17.48
CA ALA A 442 4.83 -21.29 17.19
C ALA A 442 5.16 -20.42 15.97
N ASP A 443 4.21 -20.34 15.04
CA ASP A 443 4.23 -19.46 13.86
C ASP A 443 3.58 -18.10 14.16
N PHE A 444 2.53 -18.09 14.98
CA PHE A 444 1.88 -16.87 15.45
C PHE A 444 1.83 -16.81 16.97
N LEU A 445 1.96 -15.61 17.51
CA LEU A 445 1.63 -15.28 18.89
C LEU A 445 0.66 -14.11 18.88
N VAL A 446 -0.48 -14.29 19.52
CA VAL A 446 -1.48 -13.23 19.71
C VAL A 446 -1.51 -12.86 21.17
N TRP A 447 -1.36 -11.57 21.44
CA TRP A 447 -1.55 -10.96 22.76
C TRP A 447 -2.82 -10.12 22.72
N GLU A 448 -3.79 -10.43 23.59
CA GLU A 448 -5.01 -9.63 23.76
C GLU A 448 -5.04 -9.04 25.17
N GLY A 449 -4.95 -7.72 25.26
CA GLY A 449 -5.01 -6.99 26.53
C GLY A 449 -6.41 -6.47 26.81
N THR A 450 -6.81 -6.53 28.08
CA THR A 450 -8.04 -5.90 28.58
C THR A 450 -7.70 -4.79 29.57
N GLY A 451 -8.19 -3.58 29.29
CA GLY A 451 -8.04 -2.35 30.09
C GLY A 451 -9.08 -2.17 31.21
N ILE A 452 -8.78 -1.30 32.18
CA ILE A 452 -9.80 -0.81 33.13
C ILE A 452 -10.68 0.21 32.43
N SER A 453 -11.99 0.01 32.47
CA SER A 453 -12.97 1.07 32.28
C SER A 453 -12.91 2.02 33.47
N GLN A 454 -12.47 3.26 33.27
CA GLN A 454 -13.01 4.34 34.08
C GLN A 454 -14.28 4.83 33.39
N GLN A 455 -15.24 5.26 34.18
CA GLN A 455 -16.61 5.49 33.74
C GLN A 455 -16.67 6.78 32.92
N ASP A 456 -16.90 6.67 31.61
CA ASP A 456 -17.87 7.45 30.80
C ASP A 456 -17.46 7.35 29.32
N ILE A 457 -18.30 6.76 28.45
CA ILE A 457 -18.04 6.74 27.00
C ILE A 457 -17.89 8.16 26.41
N HIS A 458 -18.34 9.17 27.15
CA HIS A 458 -18.22 10.59 26.80
C HIS A 458 -16.97 11.28 27.38
N ASP A 459 -16.18 10.61 28.21
CA ASP A 459 -14.90 11.12 28.71
C ASP A 459 -13.73 10.47 27.93
N PRO A 460 -13.06 11.20 27.01
CA PRO A 460 -11.96 10.66 26.21
C PRO A 460 -10.75 10.19 27.02
N GLY A 461 -10.71 10.40 28.35
CA GLY A 461 -9.74 9.79 29.26
C GLY A 461 -10.08 8.38 29.77
N SER A 462 -11.23 7.82 29.39
CA SER A 462 -11.83 6.63 30.02
C SER A 462 -11.89 5.39 29.11
N ALA A 463 -11.47 5.52 27.85
CA ALA A 463 -11.61 4.49 26.84
C ALA A 463 -10.93 3.18 27.26
N GLN A 464 -11.71 2.11 27.29
CA GLN A 464 -11.24 0.76 27.56
C GLN A 464 -10.17 0.39 26.50
N ALA A 465 -8.90 0.34 26.91
CA ALA A 465 -7.83 -0.15 26.04
C ALA A 465 -8.00 -1.66 25.84
N ASN A 466 -8.72 -2.07 24.80
CA ASN A 466 -8.74 -3.45 24.32
C ASN A 466 -7.93 -3.53 23.03
N TYR A 467 -6.80 -4.21 23.11
CA TYR A 467 -5.85 -4.34 22.02
C TYR A 467 -5.62 -5.80 21.72
N ARG A 468 -5.50 -6.10 20.44
CA ARG A 468 -4.97 -7.35 19.91
C ARG A 468 -3.69 -7.03 19.16
N ILE A 469 -2.59 -7.60 19.61
CA ILE A 469 -1.30 -7.52 18.94
C ILE A 469 -0.95 -8.91 18.44
N VAL A 470 -0.77 -9.04 17.14
CA VAL A 470 -0.37 -10.28 16.48
C VAL A 470 1.09 -10.17 16.09
N PHE A 471 1.85 -11.19 16.47
CA PHE A 471 3.22 -11.41 16.06
C PHE A 471 3.28 -12.63 15.16
N VAL A 472 4.09 -12.55 14.12
CA VAL A 472 4.48 -13.70 13.30
C VAL A 472 5.92 -14.05 13.59
N ASN A 473 6.23 -15.32 13.74
CA ASN A 473 7.59 -15.82 13.75
C ASN A 473 8.06 -15.96 12.31
N ILE A 474 9.15 -15.29 11.96
CA ILE A 474 9.81 -15.45 10.66
C ILE A 474 11.28 -15.76 10.92
N ALA A 475 11.71 -16.94 10.49
CA ALA A 475 13.10 -17.39 10.63
C ALA A 475 13.66 -17.26 12.07
N GLY A 476 12.85 -17.61 13.08
CA GLY A 476 13.29 -17.63 14.48
C GLY A 476 13.21 -16.28 15.19
N GLU A 477 12.43 -15.35 14.65
CA GLU A 477 12.29 -14.01 15.21
C GLU A 477 10.83 -13.56 15.18
N TRP A 478 10.31 -13.12 16.33
CA TRP A 478 9.02 -12.46 16.41
C TRP A 478 9.05 -11.10 15.73
N ARG A 479 8.13 -10.91 14.80
CA ARG A 479 7.91 -9.66 14.09
C ARG A 479 6.48 -9.18 14.28
N LEU A 480 6.31 -7.88 14.46
CA LEU A 480 4.98 -7.29 14.57
C LEU A 480 4.23 -7.49 13.25
N PHE A 481 3.06 -8.13 13.30
CA PHE A 481 2.28 -8.49 12.12
C PHE A 481 1.00 -7.67 11.99
N LEU A 482 0.23 -7.55 13.07
CA LEU A 482 -1.02 -6.80 13.11
C LEU A 482 -1.20 -6.15 14.48
N VAL A 483 -1.78 -4.96 14.47
CA VAL A 483 -2.32 -4.29 15.64
C VAL A 483 -3.77 -4.01 15.33
N ASP A 484 -4.65 -4.48 16.20
CA ASP A 484 -6.10 -4.33 16.06
C ASP A 484 -6.63 -3.80 17.39
N GLU A 485 -7.26 -2.63 17.34
CA GLU A 485 -7.83 -1.98 18.51
C GLU A 485 -9.34 -2.14 18.45
N PHE A 486 -9.93 -2.40 19.60
CA PHE A 486 -11.37 -2.54 19.74
C PHE A 486 -12.04 -1.18 19.51
N LEU A 487 -12.88 -1.10 18.48
CA LEU A 487 -13.71 0.06 18.19
C LEU A 487 -15.00 -0.01 19.00
N TYR A 488 -15.35 1.09 19.67
CA TYR A 488 -16.54 1.21 20.51
C TYR A 488 -17.78 1.69 19.75
N GLY A 489 -17.76 1.57 18.42
CA GLY A 489 -18.74 2.19 17.53
C GLY A 489 -18.48 3.69 17.38
N CYS A 490 -19.17 4.31 16.42
CA CYS A 490 -19.22 5.76 16.30
C CYS A 490 -20.24 6.24 17.34
N GLY A 491 -19.81 7.02 18.33
CA GLY A 491 -20.74 7.63 19.29
C GLY A 491 -21.85 8.36 18.55
N CYS A 492 -23.11 8.12 18.93
CA CYS A 492 -24.25 8.89 18.42
C CYS A 492 -24.29 10.29 19.06
#